data_AF-Q6VAK1-F1
#
_entry.id   AF-Q6VAK1-F1
#
_cell.length_a   1.000
_cell.length_b   1.000
_cell.length_c   1.000
_cell.angle_alpha   90.00
_cell.angle_beta   90.00
_cell.angle_gamma   90.00
#
_symmetry.space_group_name_H-M   'P 1'
#
loop_
_entity.id
_entity.type
_entity.pdbx_description
1 polymer ?
#
loop_
_entity_poly.entity_id
_entity_poly.type
_entity_poly.pdbx_seq_one_letter_code
_entity_poly.pdbx_strand_id
1 'polypeptide(L)'
;ILASFSEFERNNIVENVFMGQTRRAQEGYYQGNLPLGYDKIPDSKHELMINQHEANIVKYIFESYAKGHGYRKIANALNHKGYVTKKGKPFSIGSVTYILSNPFYVGKIQFAKYKDWNEKRRKGLNDKPIIAEGKHSPIIIQDLWDKVQLRKKQVSQKPQVHGKGTNLLTGIVHCPQCGAPMAAS
;
A
#
# COMPACT_ATOMS: atom_id res chain seq x y z
N ILE A 1 -23.78 -2.15 36.88
CA ILE A 1 -24.05 -0.74 36.47
C ILE A 1 -22.75 -0.01 36.09
N LEU A 2 -21.70 0.01 36.92
CA LEU A 2 -20.42 0.65 36.57
C LEU A 2 -19.75 0.09 35.30
N ALA A 3 -19.73 -1.24 35.09
CA ALA A 3 -19.10 -1.84 33.91
C ALA A 3 -19.74 -1.38 32.58
N SER A 4 -21.07 -1.30 32.54
CA SER A 4 -21.82 -0.84 31.36
C SER A 4 -21.61 0.66 31.09
N PHE A 5 -21.50 1.47 32.16
CA PHE A 5 -21.19 2.89 32.03
C PHE A 5 -19.76 3.11 31.52
N SER A 6 -18.77 2.37 32.03
CA SER A 6 -17.39 2.43 31.55
C SER A 6 -17.23 1.96 30.10
N GLU A 7 -18.02 0.98 29.64
CA GLU A 7 -18.04 0.57 28.23
C GLU A 7 -18.66 1.65 27.33
N PHE A 8 -19.74 2.28 27.79
CA PHE A 8 -20.39 3.37 27.07
C PHE A 8 -19.47 4.58 26.88
N GLU A 9 -18.76 5.01 27.93
CA GLU A 9 -17.78 6.10 27.83
C GLU A 9 -16.64 5.76 26.86
N ARG A 10 -16.14 4.52 26.90
CA ARG A 10 -15.11 4.06 25.95
C ARG A 10 -15.59 4.16 24.50
N ASN A 11 -16.81 3.71 24.23
CA ASN A 11 -17.38 3.77 22.89
C ASN A 11 -17.55 5.21 22.40
N ASN A 12 -18.02 6.13 23.26
CA ASN A 12 -18.11 7.56 22.94
C ASN A 12 -16.74 8.18 22.65
N ILE A 13 -15.70 7.83 23.41
CA ILE A 13 -14.33 8.32 23.16
C ILE A 13 -13.83 7.82 21.79
N VAL A 14 -14.04 6.55 21.49
CA VAL A 14 -13.63 5.96 20.20
C VAL A 14 -14.33 6.66 19.04
N GLU A 15 -15.64 6.90 19.16
CA GLU A 15 -16.42 7.61 18.14
C GLU A 15 -15.93 9.05 17.94
N ASN A 16 -15.75 9.81 19.02
CA ASN A 16 -15.25 11.18 18.95
C ASN A 16 -13.84 11.26 18.32
N VAL A 17 -12.96 10.33 18.69
CA VAL A 17 -11.61 10.23 18.12
C VAL A 17 -11.66 9.86 16.63
N PHE A 18 -12.59 8.99 16.23
CA PHE A 18 -12.78 8.64 14.82
C PHE A 18 -13.33 9.81 14.00
N MET A 19 -14.30 10.55 14.54
CA MET A 19 -14.87 11.74 13.91
C MET A 19 -13.81 12.85 13.76
N GLY A 20 -13.01 13.10 14.81
CA GLY A 20 -11.90 14.05 14.76
C GLY A 20 -10.84 13.67 13.73
N GLN A 21 -10.50 12.38 13.62
CA GLN A 21 -9.57 11.92 12.58
C GLN A 21 -10.16 12.06 11.17
N THR A 22 -11.43 11.68 10.99
CA THR A 22 -12.15 11.82 9.73
C THR A 22 -12.12 13.26 9.23
N ARG A 23 -12.43 14.22 10.11
CA ARG A 23 -12.38 15.65 9.77
C ARG A 23 -10.99 16.09 9.32
N ARG A 24 -9.93 15.70 10.05
CA ARG A 24 -8.55 16.04 9.69
C ARG A 24 -8.12 15.44 8.35
N ALA A 25 -8.55 14.21 8.05
CA ALA A 25 -8.30 13.59 6.76
C ALA A 25 -9.01 14.35 5.62
N GLN A 26 -10.25 14.78 5.83
CA GLN A 26 -11.00 15.61 4.88
C GLN A 26 -10.38 16.99 4.67
N GLU A 27 -9.80 17.58 5.71
CA GLU A 27 -9.02 18.82 5.64
C GLU A 27 -7.63 18.65 5.00
N GLY A 28 -7.29 17.44 4.53
CA GLY A 28 -6.03 17.18 3.81
C GLY A 28 -4.81 17.00 4.71
N TYR A 29 -4.99 16.74 6.00
CA TYR A 29 -3.89 16.43 6.92
C TYR A 29 -3.60 14.93 6.96
N TYR A 30 -2.33 14.57 6.74
CA TYR A 30 -1.90 13.19 6.79
C TYR A 30 -1.69 12.70 8.22
N GLN A 31 -2.25 11.53 8.54
CA GLN A 31 -2.31 10.99 9.91
C GLN A 31 -1.57 9.66 10.07
N GLY A 32 -0.99 9.13 8.99
CA GLY A 32 -0.30 7.84 9.00
C GLY A 32 1.20 7.94 9.33
N ASN A 33 1.86 6.79 9.27
CA ASN A 33 3.33 6.75 9.26
C ASN A 33 3.86 7.46 8.02
N LEU A 34 4.97 8.18 8.17
CA LEU A 34 5.57 8.95 7.10
C LEU A 34 5.92 8.06 5.89
N PRO A 35 5.37 8.33 4.70
CA PRO A 35 5.70 7.58 3.49
C PRO A 35 7.15 7.86 3.08
N LEU A 36 7.79 6.89 2.43
CA LEU A 36 9.10 7.09 1.79
C LEU A 36 8.99 8.24 0.78
N GLY A 37 9.94 9.16 0.75
CA GLY A 37 9.94 10.33 -0.13
C GLY A 37 9.63 11.64 0.57
N TYR A 38 9.28 11.60 1.86
CA TYR A 38 8.83 12.78 2.60
C TYR A 38 9.46 12.84 3.98
N ASP A 39 9.70 14.06 4.44
CA ASP A 39 10.12 14.42 5.79
C ASP A 39 9.11 15.38 6.43
N LYS A 40 9.13 15.47 7.76
CA LYS A 40 8.38 16.51 8.47
C LYS A 40 9.13 17.82 8.35
N ILE A 41 8.41 18.91 8.12
CA ILE A 41 9.01 20.24 8.19
C ILE A 41 9.34 20.54 9.67
N PRO A 42 10.58 20.97 10.00
CA PRO A 42 10.90 21.47 11.32
C PRO A 42 9.91 22.57 11.73
N ASP A 43 9.45 22.57 12.98
CA ASP A 43 8.50 23.56 13.53
C ASP A 43 7.05 23.52 13.00
N SER A 44 6.74 22.69 11.99
CA SER A 44 5.36 22.41 11.60
C SER A 44 4.89 21.04 12.09
N LYS A 45 3.76 21.02 12.82
CA LYS A 45 3.18 19.78 13.34
C LYS A 45 2.54 18.92 12.25
N HIS A 46 2.23 19.50 11.09
CA HIS A 46 1.31 18.91 10.11
C HIS A 46 1.78 18.95 8.67
N GLU A 47 2.83 19.72 8.36
CA GLU A 47 3.33 19.84 7.00
C GLU A 47 4.48 18.88 6.71
N LEU A 48 4.53 18.46 5.45
CA LEU A 48 5.47 17.49 4.94
C LEU A 48 6.24 18.12 3.77
N MET A 49 7.55 17.94 3.77
CA MET A 49 8.42 18.33 2.66
C MET A 49 8.91 17.10 1.90
N ILE A 50 9.20 17.29 0.62
CA ILE A 50 9.77 16.22 -0.21
C ILE A 50 11.25 16.04 0.16
N ASN A 51 11.61 14.81 0.52
CA ASN A 51 13.00 14.41 0.61
C ASN A 51 13.45 13.98 -0.78
N GLN A 52 14.29 14.78 -1.44
CA GLN A 52 14.64 14.55 -2.84
C GLN A 52 15.33 13.20 -3.09
N HIS A 53 16.19 12.76 -2.16
CA HIS A 53 16.88 11.47 -2.27
C HIS A 53 15.88 10.31 -2.22
N GLU A 54 14.99 10.29 -1.23
CA GLU A 54 13.95 9.25 -1.13
C GLU A 54 12.91 9.37 -2.25
N ALA A 55 12.59 10.57 -2.70
CA ALA A 55 11.63 10.81 -3.78
C ALA A 55 12.12 10.23 -5.10
N ASN A 56 13.43 10.27 -5.37
CA ASN A 56 14.02 9.61 -6.53
C ASN A 56 13.84 8.09 -6.49
N ILE A 57 13.89 7.48 -5.30
CA ILE A 57 13.60 6.04 -5.12
C ILE A 57 12.14 5.75 -5.48
N VAL A 58 11.21 6.59 -5.02
CA VAL A 58 9.78 6.47 -5.35
C VAL A 58 9.56 6.60 -6.86
N LYS A 59 10.12 7.62 -7.50
CA LYS A 59 10.05 7.82 -8.96
C LYS A 59 10.57 6.60 -9.71
N TYR A 60 11.74 6.09 -9.31
CA TYR A 60 12.32 4.88 -9.89
C TYR A 60 11.38 3.67 -9.78
N ILE A 61 10.67 3.49 -8.66
CA ILE A 61 9.70 2.40 -8.48
C ILE A 61 8.55 2.53 -9.48
N PHE A 62 7.95 3.73 -9.58
CA PHE A 62 6.83 3.98 -10.49
C PHE A 62 7.25 3.81 -11.95
N GLU A 63 8.36 4.41 -12.37
CA GLU A 63 8.86 4.30 -13.74
C GLU A 63 9.28 2.87 -14.09
N SER A 64 9.97 2.17 -13.20
CA SER A 64 10.37 0.78 -13.44
C SER A 64 9.16 -0.13 -13.60
N TYR A 65 8.11 0.10 -12.81
CA TYR A 65 6.87 -0.62 -12.96
C TYR A 65 6.15 -0.22 -14.26
N ALA A 66 6.10 1.06 -14.63
CA ALA A 66 5.54 1.46 -15.92
C ALA A 66 6.27 0.80 -17.12
N LYS A 67 7.60 0.62 -17.01
CA LYS A 67 8.45 -0.06 -18.01
C LYS A 67 8.29 -1.59 -18.08
N GLY A 68 7.43 -2.19 -17.26
CA GLY A 68 7.18 -3.64 -17.34
C GLY A 68 7.88 -4.47 -16.26
N HIS A 69 8.68 -3.89 -15.37
CA HIS A 69 9.32 -4.68 -14.31
C HIS A 69 8.31 -5.21 -13.29
N GLY A 70 8.52 -6.44 -12.82
CA GLY A 70 7.73 -7.04 -11.74
C GLY A 70 8.19 -6.61 -10.35
N TYR A 71 7.33 -6.75 -9.34
CA TYR A 71 7.60 -6.27 -7.98
C TYR A 71 8.90 -6.81 -7.38
N ARG A 72 9.18 -8.11 -7.55
CA ARG A 72 10.41 -8.76 -7.06
C ARG A 72 11.67 -8.21 -7.72
N LYS A 73 11.63 -7.96 -9.03
CA LYS A 73 12.76 -7.38 -9.77
C LYS A 73 13.07 -5.97 -9.26
N ILE A 74 12.04 -5.16 -9.03
CA ILE A 74 12.19 -3.79 -8.50
C ILE A 74 12.78 -3.83 -7.08
N ALA A 75 12.22 -4.66 -6.20
CA ALA A 75 12.72 -4.79 -4.82
C ALA A 75 14.20 -5.21 -4.78
N ASN A 76 14.58 -6.22 -5.57
CA ASN A 76 15.96 -6.69 -5.65
C ASN A 76 16.90 -5.62 -6.20
N ALA A 77 16.49 -4.88 -7.23
CA ALA A 77 17.30 -3.80 -7.80
C ALA A 77 17.56 -2.67 -6.79
N LEU A 78 16.57 -2.32 -5.98
CA LEU A 78 16.71 -1.33 -4.91
C LEU A 78 17.66 -1.81 -3.81
N ASN A 79 17.48 -3.05 -3.34
CA ASN A 79 18.32 -3.63 -2.30
C ASN A 79 19.78 -3.76 -2.77
N HIS A 80 20.01 -4.13 -4.03
CA HIS A 80 21.36 -4.23 -4.60
C HIS A 80 22.06 -2.86 -4.70
N LYS A 81 21.29 -1.78 -4.90
CA LYS A 81 21.78 -0.40 -4.85
C LYS A 81 21.97 0.13 -3.42
N GLY A 82 21.71 -0.68 -2.40
CA GLY A 82 21.84 -0.29 -0.98
C GLY A 82 20.68 0.58 -0.46
N TYR A 83 19.58 0.73 -1.20
CA TYR A 83 18.45 1.52 -0.75
C TYR A 83 17.62 0.77 0.30
N VAL A 84 17.10 1.52 1.27
CA VAL A 84 16.24 1.02 2.34
C VAL A 84 14.91 1.76 2.39
N THR A 85 13.90 1.12 2.99
CA THR A 85 12.61 1.74 3.29
C THR A 85 12.74 2.84 4.34
N LYS A 86 11.68 3.64 4.55
CA LYS A 86 11.66 4.71 5.58
C LYS A 86 11.98 4.22 6.99
N LYS A 87 11.76 2.93 7.28
CA LYS A 87 12.07 2.28 8.56
C LYS A 87 13.45 1.60 8.59
N GLY A 88 14.33 1.86 7.61
CA GLY A 88 15.65 1.24 7.51
C GLY A 88 15.64 -0.25 7.12
N LYS A 89 14.51 -0.80 6.67
CA LYS A 89 14.40 -2.21 6.27
C LYS A 89 14.63 -2.39 4.77
N PRO A 90 15.11 -3.57 4.31
CA PRO A 90 15.16 -3.91 2.89
C PRO A 90 13.79 -3.82 2.22
N PHE A 91 13.78 -3.52 0.92
CA PHE A 91 12.58 -3.54 0.11
C PHE A 91 12.09 -4.98 -0.09
N SER A 92 10.81 -5.18 0.21
CA SER A 92 10.08 -6.43 -0.07
C SER A 92 9.09 -6.20 -1.20
N ILE A 93 8.53 -7.29 -1.75
CA ILE A 93 7.40 -7.22 -2.68
C ILE A 93 6.25 -6.40 -2.06
N GLY A 94 5.94 -6.63 -0.78
CA GLY A 94 4.89 -5.89 -0.07
C GLY A 94 5.17 -4.40 0.01
N SER A 95 6.42 -4.00 0.24
CA SER A 95 6.83 -2.59 0.28
C SER A 95 6.62 -1.91 -1.08
N VAL A 96 7.03 -2.56 -2.17
CA VAL A 96 6.86 -2.05 -3.53
C VAL A 96 5.37 -1.96 -3.89
N THR A 97 4.59 -3.01 -3.59
CA THR A 97 3.14 -3.02 -3.82
C THR A 97 2.42 -1.92 -3.05
N TYR A 98 2.82 -1.67 -1.80
CA TYR A 98 2.28 -0.56 -1.00
C TYR A 98 2.56 0.78 -1.69
N ILE A 99 3.80 1.04 -2.09
CA ILE A 99 4.20 2.30 -2.75
C ILE A 99 3.39 2.54 -4.03
N LEU A 100 3.30 1.53 -4.90
CA LEU A 100 2.54 1.60 -6.16
C LEU A 100 1.01 1.66 -5.99
N SER A 101 0.49 1.48 -4.77
CA SER A 101 -0.94 1.50 -4.46
C SER A 101 -1.33 2.68 -3.58
N ASN A 102 -0.37 3.47 -3.11
CA ASN A 102 -0.63 4.55 -2.18
C ASN A 102 -0.91 5.86 -2.93
N PRO A 103 -2.16 6.37 -2.95
CA PRO A 103 -2.51 7.60 -3.67
C PRO A 103 -1.87 8.86 -3.06
N PHE A 104 -1.20 8.72 -1.91
CA PHE A 104 -0.34 9.75 -1.33
C PHE A 104 0.69 10.30 -2.31
N TYR A 105 1.22 9.46 -3.19
CA TYR A 105 2.25 9.90 -4.15
C TYR A 105 1.73 10.83 -5.25
N VAL A 106 0.41 10.91 -5.44
CA VAL A 106 -0.26 11.85 -6.34
C VAL A 106 -1.02 12.95 -5.60
N GLY A 107 -0.66 13.22 -4.34
CA GLY A 107 -1.23 14.34 -3.58
C GLY A 107 -2.51 14.00 -2.83
N LYS A 108 -2.98 12.75 -2.83
CA LYS A 108 -4.25 12.37 -2.18
C LYS A 108 -4.04 11.65 -0.85
N ILE A 109 -4.92 11.86 0.11
CA ILE A 109 -4.89 11.15 1.39
C ILE A 109 -6.00 10.11 1.43
N GLN A 110 -5.68 8.92 1.91
CA GLN A 110 -6.64 7.85 2.13
C GLN A 110 -6.75 7.54 3.62
N PHE A 111 -7.96 7.62 4.16
CA PHE A 111 -8.28 7.31 5.55
C PHE A 111 -9.36 6.22 5.64
N ALA A 112 -9.41 5.50 6.77
CA ALA A 112 -10.37 4.43 7.04
C ALA A 112 -10.44 3.35 5.94
N LYS A 113 -9.29 2.94 5.38
CA LYS A 113 -9.20 1.85 4.39
C LYS A 113 -9.72 0.51 4.93
N TYR A 114 -9.56 0.28 6.23
CA TYR A 114 -10.01 -0.93 6.89
C TYR A 114 -11.00 -0.58 8.01
N LYS A 115 -11.98 -1.46 8.21
CA LYS A 115 -12.97 -1.46 9.30
C LYS A 115 -12.72 -2.65 10.22
N ASP A 116 -13.23 -2.58 11.45
CA ASP A 116 -13.17 -3.65 12.46
C ASP A 116 -11.74 -4.20 12.64
N TRP A 117 -10.75 -3.31 12.76
CA TRP A 117 -9.33 -3.69 12.74
C TRP A 117 -8.98 -4.76 13.79
N ASN A 118 -9.61 -4.70 14.97
CA ASN A 118 -9.39 -5.66 16.05
C ASN A 118 -9.80 -7.10 15.66
N GLU A 119 -10.87 -7.25 14.88
CA GLU A 119 -11.41 -8.56 14.49
C GLU A 119 -10.88 -9.01 13.12
N LYS A 120 -11.05 -8.15 12.10
CA LYS A 120 -10.84 -8.52 10.70
C LYS A 120 -9.47 -8.11 10.17
N ARG A 121 -8.75 -7.21 10.86
CA ARG A 121 -7.43 -6.71 10.43
C ARG A 121 -7.47 -6.29 8.94
N ARG A 122 -6.56 -6.79 8.11
CA ARG A 122 -6.49 -6.50 6.67
C ARG A 122 -7.63 -7.14 5.85
N LYS A 123 -8.38 -8.09 6.40
CA LYS A 123 -9.56 -8.68 5.74
C LYS A 123 -10.78 -7.77 5.82
N GLY A 124 -10.82 -6.85 6.78
CA GLY A 124 -11.92 -5.89 6.95
C GLY A 124 -11.75 -4.70 6.01
N LEU A 125 -11.75 -4.90 4.70
CA LEU A 125 -11.66 -3.80 3.74
C LEU A 125 -12.92 -2.93 3.85
N ASN A 126 -12.75 -1.60 3.84
CA ASN A 126 -13.87 -0.67 3.78
C ASN A 126 -14.20 -0.37 2.33
N ASP A 127 -15.47 -0.54 1.95
CA ASP A 127 -15.96 -0.26 0.59
C ASP A 127 -15.92 1.23 0.24
N LYS A 128 -16.00 2.10 1.26
CA LYS A 128 -16.02 3.56 1.11
C LYS A 128 -14.93 4.19 1.99
N PRO A 129 -13.64 4.03 1.63
CA PRO A 129 -12.58 4.75 2.31
C PRO A 129 -12.69 6.24 1.98
N ILE A 130 -12.30 7.09 2.93
CA ILE A 130 -12.25 8.53 2.70
C ILE A 130 -11.02 8.81 1.85
N ILE A 131 -11.23 9.47 0.71
CA ILE A 131 -10.16 9.96 -0.17
C ILE A 131 -10.35 11.47 -0.29
N ALA A 132 -9.35 12.23 0.10
CA ALA A 132 -9.35 13.69 0.08
C ALA A 132 -8.07 14.23 -0.58
N GLU A 133 -8.11 15.46 -1.05
CA GLU A 133 -6.90 16.16 -1.51
C GLU A 133 -6.01 16.47 -0.30
N GLY A 134 -4.75 16.08 -0.39
CA GLY A 134 -3.74 16.28 0.63
C GLY A 134 -3.08 17.64 0.51
N LYS A 135 -2.60 18.18 1.64
CA LYS A 135 -1.83 19.43 1.66
C LYS A 135 -0.36 19.27 1.25
N HIS A 136 0.11 18.03 1.11
CA HIS A 136 1.50 17.75 0.73
C HIS A 136 1.68 17.83 -0.79
N SER A 137 2.89 18.19 -1.22
CA SER A 137 3.24 18.22 -2.64
C SER A 137 3.35 16.79 -3.21
N PRO A 138 2.80 16.49 -4.39
CA PRO A 138 2.93 15.16 -5.01
C PRO A 138 4.35 14.90 -5.52
N ILE A 139 4.80 13.64 -5.45
CA ILE A 139 6.07 13.19 -6.06
C ILE A 139 5.86 12.69 -7.49
N ILE A 140 4.69 12.11 -7.76
CA ILE A 140 4.32 11.45 -9.01
C ILE A 140 3.22 12.23 -9.70
N ILE A 141 3.37 12.44 -11.01
CA ILE A 141 2.34 13.06 -11.84
C ILE A 141 1.17 12.11 -12.08
N GLN A 142 -0.03 12.67 -12.26
CA GLN A 142 -1.27 11.90 -12.44
C GLN A 142 -1.19 10.90 -13.62
N ASP A 143 -0.61 11.29 -14.75
CA ASP A 143 -0.45 10.42 -15.94
C ASP A 143 0.38 9.15 -15.65
N LEU A 144 1.51 9.28 -14.93
CA LEU A 144 2.34 8.12 -14.57
C LEU A 144 1.60 7.20 -13.59
N TRP A 145 0.84 7.77 -12.66
CA TRP A 145 0.00 7.00 -11.75
C TRP A 145 -1.08 6.20 -12.48
N ASP A 146 -1.79 6.84 -13.41
CA ASP A 146 -2.87 6.20 -14.17
C ASP A 146 -2.32 5.05 -15.03
N LYS A 147 -1.18 5.24 -15.69
CA LYS A 147 -0.45 4.18 -16.40
C LYS A 147 -0.14 2.99 -15.49
N VAL A 148 0.35 3.25 -14.28
CA VAL A 148 0.68 2.21 -13.29
C VAL A 148 -0.58 1.48 -12.81
N GLN A 149 -1.67 2.20 -12.50
CA GLN A 149 -2.91 1.55 -12.04
C GLN A 149 -3.57 0.73 -13.15
N LEU A 150 -3.57 1.22 -14.39
CA LEU A 150 -4.06 0.48 -15.55
C LEU A 150 -3.28 -0.83 -15.72
N ARG A 151 -1.95 -0.78 -15.68
CA ARG A 151 -1.10 -1.98 -15.74
C ARG A 151 -1.42 -2.95 -14.61
N LYS A 152 -1.58 -2.47 -13.37
CA LYS A 152 -1.94 -3.34 -12.22
C LYS A 152 -3.26 -4.05 -12.46
N LYS A 153 -4.26 -3.36 -13.01
CA LYS A 153 -5.55 -3.94 -13.37
C LYS A 153 -5.38 -5.03 -14.44
N GLN A 154 -4.60 -4.77 -15.49
CA GLN A 154 -4.31 -5.75 -16.53
C GLN A 154 -3.59 -6.99 -15.99
N VAL A 155 -2.57 -6.82 -15.13
CA VAL A 155 -1.84 -7.93 -14.51
C VAL A 155 -2.74 -8.73 -13.57
N SER A 156 -3.63 -8.07 -12.83
CA SER A 156 -4.59 -8.73 -11.93
C SER A 156 -5.69 -9.48 -12.67
N GLN A 157 -6.03 -9.06 -13.89
CA GLN A 157 -7.05 -9.71 -14.73
C GLN A 157 -6.49 -10.87 -15.55
N LYS A 158 -5.17 -11.09 -15.57
CA LYS A 158 -4.62 -12.27 -16.22
C LYS A 158 -5.19 -13.51 -15.53
N PRO A 159 -5.74 -14.48 -16.29
CA PRO A 159 -6.17 -15.74 -15.73
C PRO A 159 -5.04 -16.35 -14.90
N GLN A 160 -5.39 -17.03 -13.80
CA GLN A 160 -4.55 -18.11 -13.28
C GLN A 160 -4.03 -18.87 -14.50
N VAL A 161 -2.70 -18.98 -14.64
CA VAL A 161 -2.12 -19.78 -15.72
C VAL A 161 -2.55 -21.22 -15.46
N HIS A 162 -3.69 -21.62 -16.00
CA HIS A 162 -3.94 -23.00 -16.34
C HIS A 162 -3.08 -23.28 -17.56
N GLY A 163 -1.86 -23.76 -17.30
CA GLY A 163 -0.96 -24.26 -18.32
C GLY A 163 -0.19 -23.19 -19.10
N LYS A 164 1.11 -23.13 -18.83
CA LYS A 164 2.24 -23.09 -19.77
C LYS A 164 3.53 -22.83 -18.98
N GLY A 165 3.69 -23.53 -17.85
CA GLY A 165 5.03 -23.94 -17.45
C GLY A 165 5.56 -24.83 -18.56
N THR A 166 6.86 -24.81 -18.81
CA THR A 166 7.56 -25.57 -19.86
C THR A 166 7.38 -27.09 -19.78
N ASN A 167 6.67 -27.58 -18.76
CA ASN A 167 6.52 -28.98 -18.45
C ASN A 167 5.11 -29.45 -18.82
N LEU A 168 5.06 -30.43 -19.73
CA LEU A 168 3.87 -31.09 -20.30
C LEU A 168 2.84 -31.52 -19.26
N LEU A 169 3.29 -31.76 -18.02
CA LEU A 169 2.50 -32.35 -16.94
C LEU A 169 1.92 -31.32 -15.95
N THR A 170 2.14 -30.02 -16.18
CA THR A 170 1.65 -28.96 -15.29
C THR A 170 0.12 -28.97 -15.21
N GLY A 171 -0.43 -29.29 -14.04
CA GLY A 171 -1.88 -29.33 -13.79
C GLY A 171 -2.57 -30.68 -14.07
N ILE A 172 -1.84 -31.68 -14.58
CA ILE A 172 -2.36 -33.03 -14.79
C ILE A 172 -2.05 -33.92 -13.58
N VAL A 173 -0.84 -33.79 -13.05
CA VAL A 173 -0.32 -34.72 -12.04
C VAL A 173 -0.67 -34.27 -10.63
N HIS A 174 -1.27 -35.18 -9.85
CA HIS A 174 -1.64 -34.98 -8.45
C HIS A 174 -1.01 -36.09 -7.59
N CYS A 175 -0.67 -35.78 -6.34
CA CYS A 175 -0.13 -36.77 -5.40
C CYS A 175 -1.22 -37.81 -5.05
N PRO A 176 -0.99 -39.13 -5.22
CA PRO A 176 -2.00 -40.14 -4.93
C PRO A 176 -2.27 -40.32 -3.42
N GLN A 177 -1.41 -39.79 -2.56
CA GLN A 177 -1.56 -39.87 -1.10
C GLN A 177 -2.31 -38.67 -0.51
N CYS A 178 -2.11 -37.46 -1.06
CA CYS A 178 -2.68 -36.24 -0.48
C CYS A 178 -3.51 -35.39 -1.46
N GLY A 179 -3.60 -35.77 -2.73
CA GLY A 179 -4.36 -35.05 -3.77
C GLY A 179 -3.78 -33.70 -4.20
N ALA A 180 -2.64 -33.28 -3.64
CA ALA A 180 -2.03 -31.99 -3.98
C ALA A 180 -1.49 -31.99 -5.42
N PRO A 181 -1.64 -30.89 -6.18
CA PRO A 181 -1.08 -30.76 -7.52
C PRO A 181 0.45 -30.75 -7.46
N MET A 182 1.09 -31.55 -8.31
CA MET A 182 2.55 -31.63 -8.38
C MET A 182 3.11 -30.66 -9.41
N ALA A 183 4.17 -29.94 -9.06
CA ALA A 183 4.88 -29.03 -9.96
C ALA A 183 6.24 -29.61 -10.32
N ALA A 184 6.55 -29.67 -11.63
CA ALA A 184 7.89 -30.00 -12.10
C ALA A 184 8.79 -28.76 -11.89
N SER A 185 9.86 -28.95 -11.12
CA SER A 185 10.90 -27.94 -10.85
C SER A 185 11.90 -27.85 -11.99
#